data_AF-A0A0B0D1T4-F1
#
_entry.id   AF-A0A0B0D1T4-F1
#
_cell.length_a   1.000
_cell.length_b   1.000
_cell.length_c   1.000
_cell.angle_alpha   90.00
_cell.angle_beta   90.00
_cell.angle_gamma   90.00
#
_symmetry.space_group_name_H-M   'P 1'
#
loop_
_entity.id
_entity.type
_entity.pdbx_description
1 polymer ?
#
loop_
_entity_poly.entity_id
_entity_poly.type
_entity_poly.pdbx_seq_one_letter_code
_entity_poly.pdbx_strand_id
1 'polypeptide(L)'
;MLPVDLQILKYIFFEKPIYYFKIKPYLKWNTYHQLEERLENLNRYENERLLDQDYTIFDLETTGFLPEIGHEIISIGAIRLHGLDACHRKTFHQVIRPIRPVNSQTLRLTGLTRDRLRNASPFIEGFQNFLEFSEGSVLVAHPAKFDMRFLQTMLKRWKLPPYHPPVVDSQLMAQWLLPSVKHQLDPLLKHFGIDKRARHHALNDAIMTAELFSHLLSMTLDKDVSTMKELNHILYKQKKAKQPN
;
A
#
# COMPACT_ATOMS: atom_id res chain seq x y z
N MET A 1 2.81 25.47 -9.85
CA MET A 1 3.46 24.41 -9.03
C MET A 1 4.93 24.74 -8.96
N LEU A 2 5.59 24.63 -7.80
CA LEU A 2 7.04 24.88 -7.72
C LEU A 2 7.80 23.86 -8.59
N PRO A 3 8.88 24.24 -9.29
CA PRO A 3 9.81 23.29 -9.89
C PRO A 3 10.26 22.22 -8.89
N VAL A 4 10.50 20.99 -9.35
CA VAL A 4 10.82 19.85 -8.48
C VAL A 4 12.06 20.13 -7.62
N ASP A 5 13.08 20.77 -8.19
CA ASP A 5 14.31 21.13 -7.47
C ASP A 5 14.04 22.08 -6.30
N LEU A 6 13.16 23.07 -6.50
CA LEU A 6 12.76 23.98 -5.44
C LEU A 6 11.91 23.29 -4.37
N GLN A 7 11.09 22.30 -4.73
CA GLN A 7 10.37 21.48 -3.75
C GLN A 7 11.34 20.65 -2.90
N ILE A 8 12.40 20.10 -3.51
CA ILE A 8 13.45 19.36 -2.79
C ILE A 8 14.16 20.27 -1.80
N LEU A 9 14.62 21.44 -2.23
CA LEU A 9 15.30 22.41 -1.36
C LEU A 9 14.40 22.84 -0.20
N LYS A 10 13.14 23.19 -0.50
CA LYS A 10 12.15 23.53 0.52
C LYS A 10 11.97 22.39 1.54
N TYR A 11 11.88 21.16 1.07
CA TYR A 11 11.73 20.00 1.94
C TYR A 11 12.96 19.80 2.82
N ILE A 12 14.17 19.81 2.26
CA ILE A 12 15.42 19.57 2.98
C ILE A 12 15.65 20.63 4.07
N PHE A 13 15.53 21.91 3.73
CA PHE A 13 15.94 23.00 4.61
C PHE A 13 14.86 23.41 5.62
N PHE A 14 13.58 23.18 5.33
CA PHE A 14 12.49 23.68 6.16
C PHE A 14 11.54 22.59 6.62
N GLU A 15 10.94 21.85 5.68
CA GLU A 15 9.83 20.96 6.04
C GLU A 15 10.30 19.70 6.79
N LYS A 16 11.46 19.15 6.43
CA LYS A 16 12.04 17.96 7.07
C LYS A 16 12.47 18.24 8.53
N PRO A 17 13.18 19.32 8.87
CA PRO A 17 13.44 19.69 10.27
C PRO A 17 12.14 19.88 11.08
N ILE A 18 11.15 20.60 10.53
CA ILE A 18 9.85 20.81 11.19
C ILE A 18 9.14 19.46 11.41
N TYR A 19 9.21 18.55 10.44
CA TYR A 19 8.67 17.20 10.57
C TYR A 19 9.25 16.47 11.78
N TYR A 20 10.58 16.44 11.88
CA TYR A 20 11.26 15.77 13.00
C TYR A 20 10.91 16.37 14.35
N PHE A 21 10.80 17.70 14.43
CA PHE A 21 10.34 18.36 15.64
C PHE A 21 8.92 17.93 16.02
N LYS A 22 8.00 17.89 15.06
CA LYS A 22 6.59 17.52 15.28
C LYS A 22 6.39 16.05 15.64
N ILE A 23 7.23 15.12 15.17
CA ILE A 23 7.10 13.71 15.54
C ILE A 23 7.74 13.37 16.90
N LYS A 24 8.64 14.21 17.42
CA LYS A 24 9.40 13.94 18.66
C LYS A 24 8.51 13.55 19.87
N PRO A 25 7.34 14.14 20.10
CA PRO A 25 6.46 13.72 21.21
C PRO A 25 5.95 12.28 21.08
N TYR A 26 5.71 11.79 19.85
CA TYR A 26 5.17 10.47 19.59
C TYR A 26 6.18 9.35 19.84
N LEU A 27 7.48 9.65 19.77
CA LEU A 27 8.55 8.67 20.02
C LEU A 27 8.59 8.16 21.47
N LYS A 28 7.81 8.77 22.36
CA LYS A 28 7.65 8.36 23.77
C LYS A 28 6.34 7.62 24.03
N TRP A 29 5.50 7.46 22.99
CA TRP A 29 4.21 6.81 23.15
C TRP A 29 4.41 5.31 23.30
N ASN A 30 3.58 4.67 24.12
CA ASN A 30 3.59 3.22 24.26
C ASN A 30 3.34 2.52 22.92
N THR A 31 2.40 3.02 22.12
CA THR A 31 2.13 2.54 20.75
C THR A 31 3.37 2.62 19.84
N TYR A 32 4.21 3.64 19.99
CA TYR A 32 5.45 3.72 19.20
C TYR A 32 6.39 2.55 19.55
N HIS A 33 6.61 2.31 20.84
CA HIS A 33 7.50 1.23 21.30
C HIS A 33 6.94 -0.16 20.95
N GLN A 34 5.64 -0.36 21.07
CA GLN A 34 4.97 -1.60 20.64
C GLN A 34 5.13 -1.85 19.14
N LEU A 35 4.97 -0.80 18.33
CA LEU A 35 5.16 -0.89 16.88
C LEU A 35 6.62 -1.20 16.52
N GLU A 36 7.58 -0.56 17.19
CA GLU A 36 9.01 -0.80 17.04
C GLU A 36 9.35 -2.26 17.36
N GLU A 37 8.96 -2.76 18.53
CA GLU A 37 9.16 -4.14 18.95
C GLU A 37 8.49 -5.14 17.98
N ARG A 38 7.25 -4.86 17.56
CA ARG A 38 6.54 -5.71 16.60
C ARG A 38 7.29 -5.80 15.28
N LEU A 39 7.81 -4.70 14.76
CA LEU A 39 8.56 -4.65 13.51
C LEU A 39 9.89 -5.40 13.58
N GLU A 40 10.55 -5.39 14.74
CA GLU A 40 11.79 -6.17 14.98
C GLU A 40 11.53 -7.68 15.03
N ASN A 41 10.36 -8.08 15.52
CA ASN A 41 10.00 -9.48 15.75
C ASN A 41 9.05 -10.08 14.70
N LEU A 42 8.95 -9.46 13.51
CA LEU A 42 8.08 -9.97 12.45
C LEU A 42 8.57 -11.33 11.94
N ASN A 43 7.82 -12.38 12.27
CA ASN A 43 8.00 -13.68 11.67
C ASN A 43 7.47 -13.69 10.23
N ARG A 44 8.24 -14.29 9.32
CA ARG A 44 7.76 -14.58 7.97
C ARG A 44 6.91 -15.84 8.04
N TYR A 45 5.60 -15.67 7.89
CA TYR A 45 4.68 -16.76 7.62
C TYR A 45 4.21 -16.64 6.18
N GLU A 46 4.40 -17.69 5.40
CA GLU A 46 3.93 -17.78 4.03
C GLU A 46 3.62 -19.25 3.74
N ASN A 47 2.35 -19.58 3.48
CA ASN A 47 2.01 -20.91 2.98
C ASN A 47 2.55 -21.07 1.55
N GLU A 48 3.02 -22.26 1.19
CA GLU A 48 3.62 -22.43 -0.13
C GLU A 48 2.58 -22.35 -1.25
N ARG A 49 1.36 -22.86 -1.03
CA ARG A 49 0.29 -22.93 -2.04
C ARG A 49 -0.53 -21.65 -2.09
N LEU A 50 -0.81 -21.17 -3.29
CA LEU A 50 -1.57 -19.95 -3.52
C LEU A 50 -3.00 -19.99 -2.97
N LEU A 51 -3.65 -21.16 -3.01
CA LEU A 51 -5.04 -21.29 -2.55
C LEU A 51 -5.18 -21.39 -1.03
N ASP A 52 -4.12 -21.79 -0.31
CA ASP A 52 -4.13 -21.96 1.15
C ASP A 52 -3.61 -20.70 1.87
N GLN A 53 -3.50 -19.58 1.14
CA GLN A 53 -2.91 -18.33 1.61
C GLN A 53 -3.96 -17.30 1.98
N ASP A 54 -3.68 -16.58 3.05
CA ASP A 54 -4.38 -15.32 3.32
C ASP A 54 -3.71 -14.19 2.56
N TYR A 55 -4.52 -13.37 1.91
CA TYR A 55 -4.10 -12.18 1.19
C TYR A 55 -4.72 -10.95 1.81
N THR A 56 -3.90 -9.94 2.11
CA THR A 56 -4.38 -8.59 2.44
C THR A 56 -4.14 -7.68 1.25
N ILE A 57 -5.22 -7.38 0.54
CA ILE A 57 -5.21 -6.44 -0.58
C ILE A 57 -5.39 -5.05 0.00
N PHE A 58 -4.49 -4.14 -0.32
CA PHE A 58 -4.53 -2.79 0.24
C PHE A 58 -4.19 -1.72 -0.79
N ASP A 59 -4.60 -0.49 -0.48
CA ASP A 59 -4.32 0.72 -1.24
C ASP A 59 -4.10 1.90 -0.28
N LEU A 60 -3.27 2.85 -0.69
CA LEU A 60 -2.95 4.06 0.07
C LEU A 60 -3.40 5.32 -0.64
N GLU A 61 -4.11 6.19 0.08
CA GLU A 61 -4.22 7.60 -0.31
C GLU A 61 -3.07 8.40 0.28
N THR A 62 -2.51 9.30 -0.52
CA THR A 62 -1.29 10.04 -0.17
C THR A 62 -1.43 11.52 -0.50
N THR A 63 -0.61 12.37 0.13
CA THR A 63 -0.61 13.82 -0.13
C THR A 63 -0.01 14.21 -1.49
N GLY A 64 0.55 13.24 -2.22
CA GLY A 64 1.27 13.40 -3.50
C GLY A 64 2.09 12.14 -3.79
N PHE A 65 2.86 12.11 -4.88
CA PHE A 65 3.44 10.85 -5.40
C PHE A 65 4.87 10.51 -4.93
N LEU A 66 5.52 11.42 -4.20
CA LEU A 66 6.95 11.35 -3.88
C LEU A 66 7.17 11.41 -2.36
N PRO A 67 7.29 10.28 -1.68
CA PRO A 67 7.51 10.28 -0.24
C PRO A 67 8.92 10.80 0.12
N GLU A 68 9.88 10.78 -0.79
CA GLU A 68 11.25 11.25 -0.56
C GLU A 68 11.31 12.76 -0.30
N ILE A 69 10.37 13.53 -0.86
CA ILE A 69 10.18 14.97 -0.63
C ILE A 69 9.06 15.26 0.39
N GLY A 70 8.77 14.28 1.22
CA GLY A 70 7.92 14.45 2.40
C GLY A 70 6.43 14.31 2.17
N HIS A 71 5.97 13.77 1.04
CA HIS A 71 4.57 13.34 0.96
C HIS A 71 4.30 12.25 2.00
N GLU A 72 3.05 12.19 2.44
CA GLU A 72 2.59 11.35 3.56
C GLU A 72 1.40 10.51 3.14
N ILE A 73 1.20 9.41 3.86
CA ILE A 73 0.00 8.59 3.81
C ILE A 73 -1.10 9.29 4.60
N ILE A 74 -2.30 9.35 4.03
CA ILE A 74 -3.48 10.00 4.64
C ILE A 74 -4.69 9.06 4.74
N SER A 75 -4.67 7.92 4.05
CA SER A 75 -5.62 6.85 4.27
C SER A 75 -5.00 5.50 3.92
N ILE A 76 -5.39 4.46 4.66
CA ILE A 76 -5.11 3.06 4.35
C ILE A 76 -6.45 2.36 4.23
N GLY A 77 -6.67 1.65 3.13
CA GLY A 77 -7.82 0.79 2.93
C GLY A 77 -7.34 -0.61 2.60
N ALA A 78 -7.97 -1.62 3.18
CA ALA A 78 -7.59 -3.00 2.96
C ALA A 78 -8.77 -3.96 3.06
N ILE A 79 -8.62 -5.09 2.41
CA ILE A 79 -9.56 -6.22 2.46
C ILE A 79 -8.76 -7.52 2.50
N ARG A 80 -9.20 -8.46 3.35
CA ARG A 80 -8.59 -9.77 3.50
C ARG A 80 -9.40 -10.82 2.75
N LEU A 81 -8.71 -11.73 2.05
CA LEU A 81 -9.25 -12.87 1.33
C LEU A 81 -8.46 -14.13 1.70
N HIS A 82 -9.07 -15.31 1.55
CA HIS A 82 -8.38 -16.59 1.66
C HIS A 82 -8.40 -17.29 0.30
N GLY A 83 -7.25 -17.44 -0.35
CA GLY A 83 -7.18 -17.98 -1.71
C GLY A 83 -8.11 -17.23 -2.68
N LEU A 84 -9.02 -17.98 -3.31
CA LEU A 84 -10.10 -17.45 -4.17
C LEU A 84 -11.44 -17.25 -3.43
N ASP A 85 -11.49 -17.54 -2.13
CA ASP A 85 -12.73 -17.49 -1.37
C ASP A 85 -13.15 -16.05 -1.04
N ALA A 86 -14.30 -15.66 -1.60
CA ALA A 86 -14.93 -14.38 -1.37
C ALA A 86 -15.78 -14.33 -0.08
N CYS A 87 -16.04 -15.45 0.59
CA CYS A 87 -16.93 -15.53 1.75
C CYS A 87 -16.27 -14.98 3.03
N HIS A 88 -14.94 -14.99 3.13
CA HIS A 88 -14.18 -14.57 4.32
C HIS A 88 -13.65 -13.14 4.23
N ARG A 89 -14.42 -12.22 3.65
CA ARG A 89 -14.01 -10.81 3.47
C ARG A 89 -14.09 -10.03 4.78
N LYS A 90 -12.94 -9.69 5.36
CA LYS A 90 -12.82 -8.64 6.38
C LYS A 90 -12.27 -7.37 5.75
N THR A 91 -12.76 -6.20 6.14
CA THR A 91 -12.30 -4.91 5.63
C THR A 91 -11.68 -4.06 6.72
N PHE A 92 -10.70 -3.25 6.35
CA PHE A 92 -10.05 -2.27 7.19
C PHE A 92 -9.99 -0.93 6.46
N HIS A 93 -10.28 0.15 7.17
CA HIS A 93 -10.11 1.50 6.63
C HIS A 93 -9.75 2.46 7.74
N GLN A 94 -8.64 3.17 7.56
CA GLN A 94 -8.19 4.15 8.54
C GLN A 94 -7.66 5.40 7.84
N VAL A 95 -8.22 6.54 8.22
CA VAL A 95 -7.66 7.85 7.86
C VAL A 95 -6.48 8.13 8.78
N ILE A 96 -5.40 8.66 8.21
CA ILE A 96 -4.17 8.98 8.92
C ILE A 96 -3.95 10.49 8.90
N ARG A 97 -3.62 11.04 10.07
CA ARG A 97 -3.26 12.44 10.22
C ARG A 97 -1.84 12.70 9.71
N PRO A 98 -1.66 13.50 8.65
CA PRO A 98 -0.35 13.92 8.20
C PRO A 98 0.23 14.99 9.12
N ILE A 99 1.55 15.09 9.18
CA ILE A 99 2.28 16.11 9.94
C ILE A 99 2.29 17.45 9.16
N ARG A 100 2.25 17.37 7.83
CA ARG A 100 2.22 18.51 6.90
C ARG A 100 0.79 18.80 6.41
N PRO A 101 0.50 20.06 6.05
CA PRO A 101 -0.78 20.41 5.44
C PRO A 101 -1.00 19.69 4.10
N VAL A 102 -2.24 19.23 3.88
CA VAL A 102 -2.66 18.64 2.62
C VAL A 102 -3.19 19.71 1.68
N ASN A 103 -2.76 19.66 0.41
CA ASN A 103 -3.19 20.62 -0.61
C ASN A 103 -4.69 20.40 -0.97
N SER A 104 -5.35 21.45 -1.48
CA SER A 104 -6.79 21.39 -1.79
C SER A 104 -7.14 20.43 -2.93
N GLN A 105 -6.21 20.18 -3.85
CA GLN A 105 -6.42 19.23 -4.95
C GLN A 105 -6.52 17.80 -4.42
N THR A 106 -5.61 17.38 -3.55
CA THR A 106 -5.67 16.07 -2.88
C THR A 106 -6.94 15.93 -2.06
N LEU A 107 -7.33 16.95 -1.28
CA LEU A 107 -8.58 16.89 -0.48
C LEU A 107 -9.82 16.71 -1.37
N ARG A 108 -9.87 17.39 -2.52
CA ARG A 108 -10.96 17.21 -3.50
C ARG A 108 -10.92 15.84 -4.16
N LEU A 109 -9.73 15.35 -4.49
CA LEU A 109 -9.55 14.06 -5.15
C LEU A 109 -10.00 12.90 -4.25
N THR A 110 -9.59 12.92 -2.97
CA THR A 110 -9.85 11.82 -2.03
C THR A 110 -11.15 11.97 -1.24
N GLY A 111 -11.80 13.14 -1.32
CA GLY A 111 -12.96 13.48 -0.51
C GLY A 111 -12.67 13.64 0.99
N LEU A 112 -11.40 13.59 1.42
CA LEU A 112 -11.02 13.81 2.81
C LEU A 112 -11.07 15.30 3.15
N THR A 113 -11.65 15.63 4.30
CA THR A 113 -11.69 17.01 4.80
C THR A 113 -10.51 17.28 5.73
N ARG A 114 -10.11 18.56 5.83
CA ARG A 114 -9.08 18.98 6.79
C ARG A 114 -9.46 18.64 8.23
N ASP A 115 -10.75 18.70 8.54
CA ASP A 115 -11.29 18.35 9.85
C ASP A 115 -11.09 16.86 10.17
N ARG A 116 -11.50 16.00 9.24
CA ARG A 116 -11.31 14.55 9.35
C ARG A 116 -9.85 14.17 9.51
N LEU A 117 -8.95 14.80 8.75
CA LEU A 117 -7.50 14.58 8.87
C LEU A 117 -6.93 15.07 10.20
N ARG A 118 -7.41 16.20 10.72
CA ARG A 118 -6.92 16.76 12.01
C ARG A 118 -7.30 15.87 13.20
N ASN A 119 -8.47 15.25 13.12
CA ASN A 119 -9.03 14.38 14.16
C ASN A 119 -8.65 12.90 13.97
N ALA A 120 -7.94 12.56 12.89
CA ALA A 120 -7.47 11.20 12.63
C ALA A 120 -6.26 10.80 13.50
N SER A 121 -6.06 9.48 13.63
CA SER A 121 -4.89 8.90 14.29
C SER A 121 -3.59 9.28 13.58
N PRO A 122 -2.48 9.47 14.32
CA PRO A 122 -1.16 9.61 13.71
C PRO A 122 -0.74 8.33 12.99
N PHE A 123 0.29 8.44 12.14
CA PHE A 123 0.82 7.32 11.36
C PHE A 123 1.17 6.09 12.21
N ILE A 124 1.74 6.26 13.41
CA ILE A 124 2.15 5.13 14.27
C ILE A 124 0.96 4.24 14.68
N GLU A 125 -0.16 4.83 15.09
CA GLU A 125 -1.37 4.07 15.41
C GLU A 125 -2.00 3.47 14.16
N GLY A 126 -2.12 4.26 13.09
CA GLY A 126 -2.74 3.80 11.85
C GLY A 126 -1.99 2.64 11.20
N PHE A 127 -0.67 2.68 11.26
CA PHE A 127 0.17 1.60 10.74
C PHE A 127 0.19 0.39 11.66
N GLN A 128 0.18 0.56 12.99
CA GLN A 128 0.05 -0.55 13.92
C GLN A 128 -1.26 -1.32 13.70
N ASN A 129 -2.39 -0.62 13.59
CA ASN A 129 -3.68 -1.25 13.32
C ASN A 129 -3.70 -1.98 11.97
N PHE A 130 -3.03 -1.43 10.95
CA PHE A 130 -2.88 -2.10 9.67
C PHE A 130 -2.04 -3.38 9.78
N LEU A 131 -0.92 -3.35 10.52
CA LEU A 131 -0.09 -4.53 10.77
C LEU A 131 -0.84 -5.64 11.52
N GLU A 132 -1.71 -5.27 12.46
CA GLU A 132 -2.61 -6.19 13.16
C GLU A 132 -3.62 -6.82 12.19
N PHE A 133 -4.24 -6.01 11.34
CA PHE A 133 -5.19 -6.49 10.35
C PHE A 133 -4.55 -7.44 9.31
N SER A 134 -3.34 -7.10 8.86
CA SER A 134 -2.63 -7.83 7.80
C SER A 134 -1.77 -8.99 8.30
N GLU A 135 -1.80 -9.30 9.59
CA GLU A 135 -0.95 -10.31 10.21
C GLU A 135 -1.15 -11.70 9.58
N GLY A 136 -0.06 -12.40 9.30
CA GLY A 136 -0.09 -13.74 8.72
C GLY A 136 -0.64 -13.81 7.29
N SER A 137 -0.62 -12.68 6.55
CA SER A 137 -1.10 -12.63 5.17
C SER A 137 -0.04 -12.07 4.22
N VAL A 138 -0.15 -12.43 2.94
CA VAL A 138 0.62 -11.85 1.85
C VAL A 138 -0.02 -10.53 1.44
N LEU A 139 0.78 -9.46 1.39
CA LEU A 139 0.26 -8.16 0.96
C LEU A 139 0.11 -8.11 -0.55
N VAL A 140 -0.97 -7.49 -1.03
CA VAL A 140 -1.23 -7.30 -2.46
C VAL A 140 -1.63 -5.85 -2.70
N ALA A 141 -1.03 -5.21 -3.71
CA ALA A 141 -1.37 -3.84 -4.10
C ALA A 141 -1.19 -3.61 -5.61
N HIS A 142 -1.65 -2.46 -6.12
CA HIS A 142 -1.73 -2.18 -7.56
C HIS A 142 -1.33 -0.73 -7.94
N PRO A 143 -0.06 -0.45 -8.30
CA PRO A 143 1.10 -1.32 -8.19
C PRO A 143 1.68 -1.31 -6.78
N ALA A 144 2.00 -2.49 -6.23
CA ALA A 144 2.56 -2.60 -4.89
C ALA A 144 3.88 -1.83 -4.69
N LYS A 145 4.65 -1.60 -5.77
CA LYS A 145 5.85 -0.76 -5.71
C LYS A 145 5.57 0.65 -5.17
N PHE A 146 4.40 1.24 -5.46
CA PHE A 146 4.05 2.57 -5.00
C PHE A 146 3.79 2.57 -3.49
N ASP A 147 2.87 1.73 -3.04
CA ASP A 147 2.42 1.67 -1.65
C ASP A 147 3.55 1.26 -0.70
N MET A 148 4.30 0.22 -1.08
CA MET A 148 5.44 -0.24 -0.29
C MET A 148 6.53 0.83 -0.18
N ARG A 149 6.76 1.63 -1.22
CA ARG A 149 7.72 2.75 -1.16
C ARG A 149 7.27 3.82 -0.17
N PHE A 150 5.98 4.12 -0.11
CA PHE A 150 5.41 5.03 0.89
C PHE A 150 5.60 4.49 2.31
N LEU A 151 5.24 3.23 2.56
CA LEU A 151 5.43 2.58 3.86
C LEU A 151 6.89 2.61 4.29
N GLN A 152 7.84 2.18 3.45
CA GLN A 152 9.28 2.19 3.77
C GLN A 152 9.79 3.59 4.11
N THR A 153 9.40 4.58 3.30
CA THR A 153 9.88 5.96 3.49
C THR A 153 9.29 6.58 4.76
N MET A 154 8.02 6.29 5.06
CA MET A 154 7.38 6.72 6.30
C MET A 154 8.05 6.07 7.51
N LEU A 155 8.28 4.75 7.51
CA LEU A 155 8.98 4.05 8.60
C LEU A 155 10.36 4.67 8.88
N LYS A 156 11.16 4.87 7.84
CA LYS A 156 12.46 5.54 7.95
C LYS A 156 12.35 6.96 8.51
N ARG A 157 11.34 7.72 8.10
CA ARG A 157 11.13 9.10 8.58
C ARG A 157 10.70 9.12 10.04
N TRP A 158 9.93 8.12 10.48
CA TRP A 158 9.50 7.92 11.86
C TRP A 158 10.54 7.20 12.74
N LYS A 159 11.71 6.87 12.18
CA LYS A 159 12.82 6.16 12.86
C LYS A 159 12.46 4.74 13.31
N LEU A 160 11.50 4.11 12.63
CA LEU A 160 11.10 2.74 12.89
C LEU A 160 11.90 1.74 12.03
N PRO A 161 12.01 0.48 12.48
CA PRO A 161 12.60 -0.60 11.67
C PRO A 161 11.88 -0.77 10.33
N PRO A 162 12.57 -1.26 9.29
CA PRO A 162 11.98 -1.45 7.98
C PRO A 162 11.04 -2.66 7.95
N TYR A 163 9.96 -2.56 7.16
CA TYR A 163 8.94 -3.59 7.07
C TYR A 163 9.05 -4.40 5.78
N HIS A 164 9.35 -5.69 5.84
CA HIS A 164 9.57 -6.52 4.64
C HIS A 164 8.61 -7.72 4.58
N PRO A 165 7.30 -7.48 4.39
CA PRO A 165 6.33 -8.56 4.25
C PRO A 165 6.50 -9.27 2.90
N PRO A 166 5.98 -10.50 2.78
CA PRO A 166 5.65 -11.07 1.48
C PRO A 166 4.70 -10.13 0.74
N VAL A 167 5.00 -9.84 -0.53
CA VAL A 167 4.22 -8.89 -1.32
C VAL A 167 4.08 -9.33 -2.76
N VAL A 168 2.86 -9.22 -3.28
CA VAL A 168 2.53 -9.45 -4.68
C VAL A 168 2.11 -8.14 -5.33
N ASP A 169 2.80 -7.78 -6.40
CA ASP A 169 2.43 -6.64 -7.24
C ASP A 169 1.45 -7.12 -8.33
N SER A 170 0.16 -6.87 -8.10
CA SER A 170 -0.88 -7.31 -9.03
C SER A 170 -0.79 -6.62 -10.41
N GLN A 171 -0.13 -5.47 -10.52
CA GLN A 171 0.14 -4.85 -11.81
C GLN A 171 1.20 -5.65 -12.58
N LEU A 172 2.22 -6.21 -11.91
CA LEU A 172 3.17 -7.11 -12.56
C LEU A 172 2.50 -8.43 -12.98
N MET A 173 1.57 -8.95 -12.17
CA MET A 173 0.77 -10.12 -12.55
C MET A 173 -0.06 -9.83 -13.80
N ALA A 174 -0.79 -8.71 -13.84
CA ALA A 174 -1.56 -8.31 -15.01
C ALA A 174 -0.68 -8.12 -16.25
N GLN A 175 0.54 -7.61 -16.10
CA GLN A 175 1.49 -7.48 -17.20
C GLN A 175 1.92 -8.82 -17.79
N TRP A 176 2.13 -9.81 -16.94
CA TRP A 176 2.50 -11.16 -17.35
C TRP A 176 1.31 -11.90 -18.00
N LEU A 177 0.12 -11.80 -17.40
CA LEU A 177 -1.07 -12.52 -17.84
C LEU A 177 -1.76 -11.88 -19.05
N LEU A 178 -1.73 -10.55 -19.14
CA LEU A 178 -2.49 -9.75 -20.12
C LEU A 178 -1.56 -8.75 -20.83
N PRO A 179 -0.55 -9.19 -21.59
CA PRO A 179 0.46 -8.29 -22.17
C PRO A 179 -0.14 -7.24 -23.13
N SER A 180 -1.28 -7.53 -23.76
CA SER A 180 -1.96 -6.64 -24.72
C SER A 180 -2.92 -5.64 -24.08
N VAL A 181 -3.21 -5.75 -22.78
CA VAL A 181 -4.12 -4.85 -22.06
C VAL A 181 -3.33 -3.75 -21.35
N LYS A 182 -3.90 -2.56 -21.18
CA LYS A 182 -3.29 -1.54 -20.32
C LYS A 182 -3.36 -1.99 -18.86
N HIS A 183 -2.24 -1.92 -18.15
CA HIS A 183 -2.13 -2.52 -16.80
C HIS A 183 -2.44 -1.55 -15.64
N GLN A 184 -3.04 -0.39 -15.90
CA GLN A 184 -3.58 0.44 -14.82
C GLN A 184 -4.91 -0.15 -14.32
N LEU A 185 -5.30 0.18 -13.09
CA LEU A 185 -6.50 -0.39 -12.47
C LEU A 185 -7.76 -0.15 -13.31
N ASP A 186 -8.06 1.09 -13.72
CA ASP A 186 -9.28 1.43 -14.47
C ASP A 186 -9.46 0.62 -15.78
N PRO A 187 -8.45 0.51 -16.67
CA PRO A 187 -8.52 -0.39 -17.83
C PRO A 187 -8.77 -1.86 -17.48
N LEU A 188 -8.15 -2.37 -16.42
CA LEU A 188 -8.31 -3.77 -16.00
C LEU A 188 -9.70 -4.03 -15.41
N LEU A 189 -10.25 -3.09 -14.63
CA LEU A 189 -11.63 -3.17 -14.14
C LEU A 189 -12.61 -3.26 -15.32
N LYS A 190 -12.41 -2.42 -16.34
CA LYS A 190 -13.21 -2.48 -17.57
C LYS A 190 -13.03 -3.80 -18.32
N HIS A 191 -11.81 -4.32 -18.39
CA HIS A 191 -11.51 -5.57 -19.09
C HIS A 191 -12.23 -6.77 -18.48
N PHE A 192 -12.26 -6.87 -17.15
CA PHE A 192 -12.91 -7.97 -16.43
C PHE A 192 -14.39 -7.73 -16.12
N GLY A 193 -14.94 -6.55 -16.45
CA GLY A 193 -16.32 -6.20 -16.12
C GLY A 193 -16.55 -6.01 -14.61
N ILE A 194 -15.53 -5.57 -13.87
CA ILE A 194 -15.61 -5.31 -12.44
C ILE A 194 -16.34 -3.98 -12.19
N ASP A 195 -17.32 -3.99 -11.30
CA ASP A 195 -18.09 -2.81 -10.95
C ASP A 195 -17.22 -1.70 -10.36
N LYS A 196 -17.28 -0.52 -10.98
CA LYS A 196 -16.51 0.63 -10.55
C LYS A 196 -17.13 1.26 -9.31
N ARG A 197 -16.39 1.21 -8.20
CA ARG A 197 -16.66 2.00 -6.99
C ARG A 197 -16.05 3.40 -7.12
N ALA A 198 -16.41 4.30 -6.20
CA ALA A 198 -15.83 5.64 -6.17
C ALA A 198 -14.30 5.55 -6.02
N ARG A 199 -13.57 6.02 -7.04
CA ARG A 199 -12.10 6.05 -7.09
C ARG A 199 -11.54 7.03 -6.07
N HIS A 200 -10.26 6.86 -5.74
CA HIS A 200 -9.52 7.72 -4.81
C HIS A 200 -10.06 7.64 -3.38
N HIS A 201 -10.60 6.48 -3.04
CA HIS A 201 -10.95 6.11 -1.68
C HIS A 201 -10.26 4.77 -1.40
N ALA A 202 -9.25 4.79 -0.54
CA ALA A 202 -8.36 3.65 -0.30
C ALA A 202 -9.10 2.31 -0.14
N LEU A 203 -10.19 2.26 0.63
CA LEU A 203 -10.93 1.00 0.80
C LEU A 203 -11.64 0.56 -0.49
N ASN A 204 -12.20 1.49 -1.26
CA ASN A 204 -12.90 1.13 -2.50
C ASN A 204 -11.90 0.60 -3.52
N ASP A 205 -10.76 1.29 -3.65
CA ASP A 205 -9.68 0.88 -4.55
C ASP A 205 -9.10 -0.47 -4.13
N ALA A 206 -8.96 -0.75 -2.83
CA ALA A 206 -8.60 -2.08 -2.31
C ALA A 206 -9.65 -3.16 -2.65
N ILE A 207 -10.95 -2.89 -2.52
CA ILE A 207 -12.01 -3.87 -2.87
C ILE A 207 -12.03 -4.14 -4.38
N MET A 208 -11.93 -3.12 -5.22
CA MET A 208 -11.83 -3.31 -6.68
C MET A 208 -10.56 -4.08 -7.06
N THR A 209 -9.44 -3.80 -6.38
CA THR A 209 -8.18 -4.53 -6.56
C THR A 209 -8.31 -5.98 -6.11
N ALA A 210 -9.09 -6.27 -5.08
CA ALA A 210 -9.34 -7.63 -4.60
C ALA A 210 -10.11 -8.47 -5.62
N GLU A 211 -11.16 -7.91 -6.21
CA GLU A 211 -11.89 -8.58 -7.30
C GLU A 211 -10.98 -8.81 -8.52
N LEU A 212 -10.19 -7.80 -8.91
CA LEU A 212 -9.17 -7.95 -9.95
C LEU A 212 -8.16 -9.05 -9.60
N PHE A 213 -7.65 -9.05 -8.37
CA PHE A 213 -6.65 -10.01 -7.91
C PHE A 213 -7.19 -11.44 -7.96
N SER A 214 -8.46 -11.69 -7.59
CA SER A 214 -9.09 -13.00 -7.72
C SER A 214 -9.11 -13.49 -9.18
N HIS A 215 -9.41 -12.62 -10.15
CA HIS A 215 -9.32 -12.98 -11.58
C HIS A 215 -7.87 -13.31 -11.99
N LEU A 216 -6.90 -12.49 -11.62
CA LEU A 216 -5.49 -12.71 -11.94
C LEU A 216 -4.95 -13.97 -11.27
N LEU A 217 -5.39 -14.27 -10.05
CA LEU A 217 -5.01 -15.48 -9.32
C LEU A 217 -5.59 -16.73 -9.98
N SER A 218 -6.86 -16.71 -10.41
CA SER A 218 -7.45 -17.80 -11.19
C SER A 218 -6.66 -18.06 -12.49
N MET A 219 -6.35 -17.01 -13.26
CA MET A 219 -5.56 -17.14 -14.49
C MET A 219 -4.13 -17.62 -14.23
N THR A 220 -3.56 -17.32 -13.06
CA THR A 220 -2.25 -17.82 -12.63
C THR A 220 -2.31 -19.33 -12.42
N LEU A 221 -3.37 -19.82 -11.76
CA LEU A 221 -3.60 -21.25 -11.55
C LEU A 221 -3.86 -21.98 -12.88
N ASP A 222 -4.58 -21.37 -13.82
CA ASP A 222 -4.81 -21.92 -15.18
C ASP A 222 -3.51 -22.06 -16.00
N LYS A 223 -2.42 -21.43 -15.56
CA LYS A 223 -1.07 -21.56 -16.13
C LYS A 223 -0.19 -22.54 -15.35
N ASP A 224 -0.80 -23.40 -14.53
CA ASP A 224 -0.13 -24.39 -13.67
C ASP A 224 0.84 -23.77 -12.64
N VAL A 225 0.66 -22.49 -12.30
CA VAL A 225 1.42 -21.82 -11.24
C VAL A 225 0.60 -21.90 -9.96
N SER A 226 1.01 -22.77 -9.04
CA SER A 226 0.22 -23.10 -7.85
C SER A 226 0.91 -22.70 -6.54
N THR A 227 2.18 -22.32 -6.59
CA THR A 227 2.95 -21.92 -5.43
C THR A 227 3.40 -20.46 -5.47
N MET A 228 3.60 -19.90 -4.28
CA MET A 228 4.09 -18.55 -4.13
C MET A 228 5.54 -18.37 -4.63
N LYS A 229 6.36 -19.42 -4.51
CA LYS A 229 7.74 -19.43 -5.03
C LYS A 229 7.77 -19.29 -6.55
N GLU A 230 6.91 -20.02 -7.27
CA GLU A 230 6.81 -19.95 -8.73
C GLU A 230 6.31 -18.56 -9.17
N LEU A 231 5.24 -18.07 -8.53
CA LEU A 231 4.71 -16.74 -8.81
C LEU A 231 5.78 -15.66 -8.60
N ASN A 232 6.47 -15.67 -7.47
CA ASN A 232 7.52 -14.70 -7.17
C ASN A 232 8.67 -14.75 -8.19
N HIS A 233 9.08 -15.94 -8.65
CA HIS A 233 10.10 -16.08 -9.69
C HIS A 233 9.66 -15.46 -11.03
N ILE A 234 8.40 -15.67 -11.42
CA ILE A 234 7.83 -15.09 -12.64
C ILE A 234 7.78 -13.56 -12.53
N LEU A 235 7.22 -13.04 -11.42
CA LEU A 235 7.11 -11.59 -11.20
C LEU A 235 8.48 -10.91 -11.11
N TYR A 236 9.48 -11.58 -10.54
CA TYR A 236 10.86 -11.10 -10.53
C TYR A 236 11.44 -10.94 -11.94
N LYS A 237 11.27 -11.95 -12.81
CA LYS A 237 11.68 -11.86 -14.22
C LYS A 237 10.95 -10.74 -14.96
N GLN A 238 9.65 -10.62 -14.75
CA GLN A 238 8.82 -9.57 -15.35
C GLN A 238 9.30 -8.17 -14.96
N LYS A 239 9.65 -7.98 -13.68
CA LYS A 239 10.20 -6.72 -13.17
C LYS A 239 11.57 -6.40 -13.79
N LYS A 240 12.45 -7.39 -13.95
CA LYS A 240 13.78 -7.20 -14.56
C LYS A 240 13.71 -6.84 -16.04
N ALA A 241 12.85 -7.51 -16.80
CA ALA A 241 12.68 -7.24 -18.24
C ALA A 241 12.26 -5.79 -18.56
N LYS A 242 11.76 -5.05 -17.56
CA LYS A 242 11.31 -3.65 -17.70
C LYS A 242 12.25 -2.60 -17.11
N GLN A 243 13.34 -2.97 -16.46
CA GLN A 243 14.36 -2.01 -16.05
C GLN A 243 15.36 -1.88 -17.22
N PRO A 244 15.44 -0.71 -17.90
CA PRO A 244 16.55 -0.50 -18.83
C PRO A 244 17.86 -0.56 -18.04
N ASN A 245 18.88 -1.21 -18.63
CA ASN A 245 20.25 -1.17 -18.13
C ASN A 245 20.74 0.27 -17.96
#